data_AF-A0A7R9L7I4-F1
#
_entry.id   AF-A0A7R9L7I4-F1
#
_cell.length_a   1.000
_cell.length_b   1.000
_cell.length_c   1.000
_cell.angle_alpha   90.00
_cell.angle_beta   90.00
_cell.angle_gamma   90.00
#
_symmetry.space_group_name_H-M   'P 1'
#
loop_
_entity.id
_entity.type
_entity.pdbx_description
1 polymer ?
#
loop_
_entity_poly.entity_id
_entity_poly.type
_entity_poly.pdbx_seq_one_letter_code
_entity_poly.pdbx_strand_id
1 'polypeptide(L)'
;TTACGSLKLELTPGDFAVLDQYIDRTCLRSRTYYKVSHIPQGRPFDPKLQQLLEQSCAQLGFKCHPKVTTVTIEGPRFSTLAESKLHKSWGADIVNMTTVPEAQLAAELGLIYGALALVTDYDCWHDSDDESVNVELVMNRLKQLSEKAKQVLVLTVKKISETDWTALVDKKQRDAKSAIMFQ
;
A
#
# COMPACT_ATOMS: atom_id res chain seq x y z
N THR A 1 1.19 -6.76 3.29
CA THR A 1 0.55 -6.88 1.97
C THR A 1 -0.87 -6.36 2.08
N THR A 2 -1.49 -5.93 0.98
CA THR A 2 -2.88 -5.43 0.99
C THR A 2 -3.58 -5.82 -0.30
N ALA A 3 -4.84 -6.29 -0.23
CA ALA A 3 -5.67 -6.49 -1.42
C ALA A 3 -6.23 -5.12 -1.88
N CYS A 4 -6.41 -4.93 -3.18
CA CYS A 4 -6.85 -3.66 -3.73
C CYS A 4 -7.57 -3.80 -5.07
N GLY A 5 -8.49 -2.87 -5.30
CA GLY A 5 -9.11 -2.66 -6.61
C GLY A 5 -8.26 -1.70 -7.44
N SER A 6 -8.05 -2.03 -8.71
CA SER A 6 -7.34 -1.17 -9.65
C SER A 6 -8.24 -0.03 -10.13
N LEU A 7 -7.67 1.16 -10.23
CA LEU A 7 -8.28 2.34 -10.83
C LEU A 7 -7.65 2.66 -12.20
N LYS A 8 -6.88 1.75 -12.78
CA LYS A 8 -6.14 1.92 -14.05
C LYS A 8 -6.18 0.67 -14.92
N LEU A 9 -6.31 0.83 -16.23
CA LEU A 9 -6.44 -0.33 -17.13
C LEU A 9 -5.14 -1.14 -17.20
N GLU A 10 -3.99 -0.49 -17.06
CA GLU A 10 -2.66 -1.11 -17.11
C GLU A 10 -2.29 -1.89 -15.83
N LEU A 11 -2.93 -1.59 -14.69
CA LEU A 11 -2.83 -2.32 -13.43
C LEU A 11 -3.87 -3.42 -13.41
N THR A 12 -3.52 -4.60 -13.91
CA THR A 12 -4.48 -5.68 -14.13
C THR A 12 -4.63 -6.58 -12.90
N PRO A 13 -5.84 -7.12 -12.61
CA PRO A 13 -6.00 -8.14 -11.58
C PRO A 13 -5.02 -9.30 -11.77
N GLY A 14 -4.33 -9.68 -10.69
CA GLY A 14 -3.21 -10.63 -10.73
C GLY A 14 -1.83 -9.96 -10.70
N ASP A 15 -1.74 -8.65 -10.94
CA ASP A 15 -0.51 -7.89 -10.82
C ASP A 15 -0.18 -7.57 -9.35
N PHE A 16 1.10 -7.30 -9.10
CA PHE A 16 1.54 -6.63 -7.88
C PHE A 16 1.74 -5.13 -8.10
N ALA A 17 1.67 -4.38 -7.02
CA ALA A 17 2.00 -2.96 -7.00
C ALA A 17 2.80 -2.61 -5.75
N VAL A 18 3.81 -1.75 -5.88
CA VAL A 18 4.58 -1.21 -4.76
C VAL A 18 4.09 0.20 -4.48
N LEU A 19 3.55 0.39 -3.27
CA LEU A 19 2.94 1.67 -2.89
C LEU A 19 4.00 2.73 -2.62
N ASP A 20 3.73 3.96 -3.05
CA ASP A 20 4.57 5.15 -2.87
C ASP A 20 3.85 6.34 -2.26
N GLN A 21 2.54 6.46 -2.47
CA GLN A 21 1.71 7.52 -1.90
C GLN A 21 0.36 6.98 -1.46
N TYR A 22 -0.35 7.74 -0.64
CA TYR A 22 -1.74 7.45 -0.31
C TYR A 22 -2.61 8.71 -0.28
N ILE A 23 -3.91 8.52 -0.52
CA ILE A 23 -4.97 9.50 -0.28
C ILE A 23 -5.87 8.94 0.82
N ASP A 24 -6.05 9.69 1.90
CA ASP A 24 -6.85 9.26 3.04
C ASP A 24 -8.33 9.63 2.86
N ARG A 25 -9.18 8.61 2.78
CA ARG A 25 -10.65 8.70 2.79
C ARG A 25 -11.26 7.94 3.97
N THR A 26 -10.46 7.64 4.99
CA THR A 26 -10.94 7.11 6.27
C THR A 26 -11.52 8.24 7.12
N CYS A 27 -12.35 7.92 8.09
CA CYS A 27 -13.00 8.87 8.98
C CYS A 27 -13.16 8.41 10.44
N LEU A 28 -13.02 7.11 10.75
CA LEU A 28 -13.33 6.57 12.09
C LEU A 28 -12.11 6.09 12.90
N ARG A 29 -10.90 6.27 12.38
CA ARG A 29 -9.70 5.58 12.87
C ARG A 29 -8.85 6.47 13.76
N SER A 30 -8.29 5.92 14.83
CA SER A 30 -7.19 6.57 15.56
C SER A 30 -5.95 6.60 14.69
N ARG A 31 -5.30 7.77 14.58
CA ARG A 31 -4.21 8.01 13.61
C ARG A 31 -2.87 8.37 14.25
N THR A 32 -2.80 8.42 15.57
CA THR A 32 -1.58 8.75 16.28
C THR A 32 -1.51 8.00 17.61
N TYR A 33 -0.29 7.64 18.04
CA TYR A 33 -0.02 7.12 19.37
C TYR A 33 0.12 8.21 20.44
N TYR A 34 0.25 9.47 20.01
CA TYR A 34 0.60 10.59 20.88
C TYR A 34 -0.56 11.58 21.02
N LYS A 35 -0.50 12.43 22.04
CA LYS A 35 -1.46 13.54 22.18
C LYS A 35 -1.31 14.56 21.05
N VAL A 36 -0.05 14.90 20.73
CA VAL A 36 0.29 15.83 19.65
C VAL A 36 1.57 15.34 18.97
N SER A 37 1.43 14.93 17.72
CA SER A 37 2.52 14.49 16.85
C SER A 37 2.24 15.00 15.43
N HIS A 38 3.25 15.62 14.81
CA HIS A 38 3.19 16.09 13.42
C HIS A 38 4.22 15.36 12.57
N ILE A 39 4.03 14.05 12.40
CA ILE A 39 4.92 13.23 11.60
C ILE A 39 4.86 13.65 10.12
N PRO A 40 6.00 13.96 9.46
CA PRO A 40 6.00 14.26 8.04
C PRO A 40 5.59 13.04 7.19
N GLN A 41 4.67 13.24 6.25
CA GLN A 41 4.14 12.17 5.38
C GLN A 41 4.45 12.38 3.88
N GLY A 42 5.40 13.27 3.53
CA GLY A 42 5.74 13.53 2.12
C GLY A 42 6.31 12.30 1.39
N ARG A 43 6.89 11.34 2.13
CA ARG A 43 7.33 10.03 1.63
C ARG A 43 6.92 8.95 2.66
N PRO A 44 5.68 8.46 2.61
CA PRO A 44 5.16 7.55 3.64
C PRO A 44 5.70 6.12 3.54
N PHE A 45 6.35 5.78 2.42
CA PHE A 45 7.00 4.50 2.18
C PHE A 45 8.49 4.70 1.92
N ASP A 46 9.30 3.69 2.26
CA ASP A 46 10.76 3.76 2.19
C ASP A 46 11.32 3.36 0.82
N PRO A 47 11.99 4.28 0.08
CA PRO A 47 12.49 4.01 -1.28
C PRO A 47 13.38 2.79 -1.40
N LYS A 48 14.23 2.57 -0.39
CA LYS A 48 15.13 1.42 -0.36
C LYS A 48 14.36 0.11 -0.23
N LEU A 49 13.31 0.07 0.59
CA LEU A 49 12.47 -1.12 0.75
C LEU A 49 11.58 -1.35 -0.48
N GLN A 50 11.04 -0.28 -1.07
CA GLN A 50 10.30 -0.35 -2.34
C GLN A 50 11.16 -0.99 -3.44
N GLN A 51 12.42 -0.55 -3.59
CA GLN A 51 13.34 -1.11 -4.57
C GLN A 51 13.59 -2.61 -4.34
N LEU A 52 13.73 -3.06 -3.09
CA LEU A 52 13.90 -4.48 -2.80
C LEU A 52 12.66 -5.31 -3.14
N LEU A 53 11.45 -4.76 -2.92
CA LEU A 53 10.20 -5.41 -3.34
C LEU A 53 10.12 -5.53 -4.87
N GLU A 54 10.40 -4.44 -5.59
CA GLU A 54 10.43 -4.42 -7.06
C GLU A 54 11.42 -5.44 -7.62
N GLN A 55 12.65 -5.48 -7.09
CA GLN A 55 13.67 -6.44 -7.49
C GLN A 55 13.23 -7.89 -7.21
N SER A 56 12.59 -8.15 -6.07
CA SER A 56 12.10 -9.49 -5.73
C SER A 56 10.99 -9.94 -6.69
N CYS A 57 10.04 -9.06 -7.03
CA CYS A 57 9.03 -9.34 -8.04
C CYS A 57 9.67 -9.63 -9.40
N ALA A 58 10.61 -8.80 -9.86
CA ALA A 58 11.29 -8.96 -11.14
C ALA A 58 12.07 -10.29 -11.20
N GLN A 59 12.79 -10.64 -10.14
CA GLN A 59 13.55 -11.89 -10.04
C GLN A 59 12.65 -13.14 -10.09
N LEU A 60 11.42 -13.04 -9.58
CA LEU A 60 10.42 -14.12 -9.62
C LEU A 60 9.57 -14.11 -10.91
N GLY A 61 9.80 -13.16 -11.82
CA GLY A 61 9.03 -13.02 -13.05
C GLY A 61 7.58 -12.56 -12.84
N PHE A 62 7.29 -11.92 -11.70
CA PHE A 62 5.95 -11.40 -11.41
C PHE A 62 5.82 -9.96 -11.88
N LYS A 63 4.77 -9.66 -12.65
CA LYS A 63 4.46 -8.29 -13.08
C LYS A 63 4.17 -7.42 -11.86
N CYS A 64 4.91 -6.33 -11.74
CA CYS A 64 4.86 -5.43 -10.59
C CYS A 64 4.96 -3.98 -11.04
N HIS A 65 4.04 -3.15 -10.56
CA HIS A 65 3.99 -1.72 -10.87
C HIS A 65 4.68 -0.91 -9.77
N PRO A 66 5.72 -0.12 -10.10
CA PRO A 66 6.36 0.76 -9.13
C PRO A 66 5.53 2.05 -8.94
N LYS A 67 5.78 2.76 -7.84
CA LYS A 67 5.26 4.12 -7.58
C LYS A 67 3.74 4.28 -7.64
N VAL A 68 3.02 3.37 -6.97
CA VAL A 68 1.56 3.34 -6.98
C VAL A 68 0.97 4.16 -5.82
N THR A 69 0.01 5.01 -6.13
CA THR A 69 -0.79 5.82 -5.20
C THR A 69 -2.09 5.10 -4.87
N THR A 70 -2.32 4.78 -3.59
CA THR A 70 -3.58 4.17 -3.14
C THR A 70 -4.53 5.22 -2.58
N VAL A 71 -5.83 5.12 -2.85
CA VAL A 71 -6.84 5.75 -1.99
C VAL A 71 -7.30 4.73 -0.93
N THR A 72 -7.22 5.10 0.34
CA THR A 72 -7.74 4.26 1.43
C THR A 72 -9.10 4.76 1.88
N ILE A 73 -10.15 4.01 1.54
CA ILE A 73 -11.52 4.30 1.98
C ILE A 73 -11.83 3.66 3.34
N GLU A 74 -12.86 4.16 4.03
CA GLU A 74 -13.25 3.60 5.33
C GLU A 74 -13.73 2.15 5.24
N GLY A 75 -14.53 1.81 4.22
CA GLY A 75 -15.28 0.54 4.18
C GLY A 75 -16.45 0.51 5.18
N PRO A 76 -17.06 -0.66 5.43
CA PRO A 76 -16.79 -1.96 4.81
C PRO A 76 -17.40 -2.10 3.41
N ARG A 77 -18.23 -1.14 2.97
CA ARG A 77 -18.77 -1.14 1.60
C ARG A 77 -17.68 -0.83 0.58
N PHE A 78 -17.83 -1.40 -0.62
CA PHE A 78 -17.08 -0.95 -1.79
C PHE A 78 -17.53 0.45 -2.25
N SER A 79 -16.75 1.05 -3.14
CA SER A 79 -17.05 2.34 -3.74
C SER A 79 -18.30 2.27 -4.61
N THR A 80 -19.06 3.34 -4.66
CA THR A 80 -20.00 3.59 -5.76
C THR A 80 -19.22 3.93 -7.04
N LEU A 81 -19.86 3.80 -8.20
CA LEU A 81 -19.26 4.18 -9.48
C LEU A 81 -18.80 5.65 -9.50
N ALA A 82 -19.58 6.54 -8.88
CA ALA A 82 -19.23 7.95 -8.78
C ALA A 82 -17.96 8.17 -7.94
N GLU A 83 -17.82 7.47 -6.81
CA GLU A 83 -16.61 7.50 -5.99
C GLU A 83 -15.41 6.93 -6.74
N SER A 84 -15.57 5.80 -7.43
CA SER A 84 -14.49 5.19 -8.22
C SER A 84 -13.98 6.15 -9.31
N LYS A 85 -14.89 6.79 -10.05
CA LYS A 85 -14.55 7.83 -11.05
C LYS A 85 -13.91 9.06 -10.41
N LEU A 86 -14.36 9.48 -9.23
CA LEU A 86 -13.76 10.59 -8.49
C LEU A 86 -12.32 10.26 -8.09
N HIS A 87 -12.07 9.09 -7.51
CA HIS A 87 -10.73 8.65 -7.12
C HIS A 87 -9.77 8.58 -8.32
N LYS A 88 -10.25 8.08 -9.47
CA LYS A 88 -9.51 8.14 -10.74
C LYS A 88 -9.15 9.57 -11.13
N SER A 89 -10.09 10.51 -11.01
CA SER A 89 -9.86 11.92 -11.34
C SER A 89 -8.82 12.60 -10.42
N TRP A 90 -8.63 12.09 -9.20
CA TRP A 90 -7.57 12.53 -8.28
C TRP A 90 -6.19 11.96 -8.62
N GLY A 91 -6.10 11.05 -9.59
CA GLY A 91 -4.86 10.35 -9.92
C GLY A 91 -4.53 9.18 -9.00
N ALA A 92 -5.50 8.64 -8.25
CA ALA A 92 -5.30 7.39 -7.53
C ALA A 92 -5.16 6.22 -8.52
N ASP A 93 -4.21 5.33 -8.25
CA ASP A 93 -3.91 4.17 -9.08
C ASP A 93 -4.69 2.92 -8.64
N ILE A 94 -4.91 2.79 -7.34
CA ILE A 94 -5.64 1.68 -6.71
C ILE A 94 -6.50 2.20 -5.55
N VAL A 95 -7.45 1.39 -5.08
CA VAL A 95 -8.25 1.60 -3.88
C VAL A 95 -8.09 0.43 -2.91
N ASN A 96 -7.96 0.73 -1.62
CA ASN A 96 -8.01 -0.26 -0.55
C ASN A 96 -8.68 0.29 0.72
N MET A 97 -8.63 -0.49 1.81
CA MET A 97 -9.24 -0.11 3.08
C MET A 97 -8.27 -0.13 4.27
N THR A 98 -6.97 -0.39 4.09
CA THR A 98 -6.07 -0.67 5.23
C THR A 98 -4.78 0.15 5.29
N THR A 99 -4.32 0.77 4.19
CA THR A 99 -3.02 1.47 4.19
C THR A 99 -2.96 2.64 5.16
N VAL A 100 -4.06 3.38 5.30
CA VAL A 100 -4.20 4.44 6.30
C VAL A 100 -5.03 3.93 7.47
N PRO A 101 -4.61 4.08 8.74
CA PRO A 101 -3.44 4.83 9.22
C PRO A 101 -2.17 3.98 9.39
N GLU A 102 -2.12 2.74 8.90
CA GLU A 102 -0.97 1.84 9.12
C GLU A 102 0.38 2.47 8.72
N ALA A 103 0.47 3.07 7.52
CA ALA A 103 1.69 3.74 7.05
C ALA A 103 2.08 4.95 7.93
N GLN A 104 1.09 5.74 8.35
CA GLN A 104 1.30 6.89 9.23
C GLN A 104 1.82 6.45 10.60
N LEU A 105 1.19 5.44 11.21
CA LEU A 105 1.56 4.91 12.51
C LEU A 105 2.95 4.25 12.48
N ALA A 106 3.31 3.56 11.40
CA ALA A 106 4.65 3.03 11.22
C ALA A 106 5.71 4.15 11.20
N ALA A 107 5.41 5.27 10.55
CA ALA A 107 6.29 6.44 10.56
C ALA A 107 6.41 7.07 11.95
N GLU A 108 5.33 7.15 12.73
CA GLU A 108 5.36 7.63 14.12
C GLU A 108 6.22 6.77 15.06
N LEU A 109 6.39 5.49 14.73
CA LEU A 109 7.26 4.57 15.47
C LEU A 109 8.71 4.55 14.93
N GLY A 110 9.01 5.36 13.91
CA GLY A 110 10.32 5.38 13.26
C GLY A 110 10.66 4.06 12.57
N LEU A 111 9.64 3.33 12.09
CA LEU A 111 9.82 2.08 11.35
C LEU A 111 10.08 2.36 9.87
N ILE A 112 10.86 1.46 9.26
CA ILE A 112 10.98 1.38 7.81
C ILE A 112 9.75 0.64 7.31
N TYR A 113 8.95 1.28 6.47
CA TYR A 113 7.65 0.77 6.03
C TYR A 113 7.56 0.70 4.50
N GLY A 114 6.97 -0.38 4.01
CA GLY A 114 6.76 -0.66 2.60
C GLY A 114 5.57 -1.60 2.43
N ALA A 115 4.79 -1.40 1.38
CA ALA A 115 3.59 -2.19 1.14
C ALA A 115 3.59 -2.76 -0.28
N LEU A 116 3.38 -4.07 -0.35
CA LEU A 116 3.06 -4.78 -1.59
C LEU A 116 1.54 -4.93 -1.69
N ALA A 117 0.96 -4.30 -2.69
CA ALA A 117 -0.45 -4.38 -3.03
C ALA A 117 -0.70 -5.50 -4.05
N LEU A 118 -1.82 -6.19 -3.86
CA LEU A 118 -2.29 -7.34 -4.62
C LEU A 118 -3.53 -6.89 -5.38
N VAL A 119 -3.42 -6.69 -6.69
CA VAL A 119 -4.54 -6.21 -7.50
C VAL A 119 -5.52 -7.34 -7.71
N THR A 120 -6.74 -7.21 -7.20
CA THR A 120 -7.76 -8.28 -7.20
C THR A 120 -8.92 -8.04 -8.15
N ASP A 121 -9.17 -6.80 -8.55
CA ASP A 121 -10.36 -6.39 -9.31
C ASP A 121 -10.12 -4.99 -9.91
N TYR A 122 -11.08 -4.46 -10.69
CA TYR A 122 -11.05 -3.09 -11.20
C TYR A 122 -12.01 -2.16 -10.44
N ASP A 123 -12.25 -2.41 -9.14
CA ASP A 123 -13.29 -1.74 -8.36
C ASP A 123 -14.64 -1.84 -9.11
N CYS A 124 -15.30 -0.72 -9.41
CA CYS A 124 -16.56 -0.71 -10.16
C CYS A 124 -16.56 0.24 -11.37
N TRP A 125 -15.42 0.85 -11.73
CA TRP A 125 -15.36 1.80 -12.85
C TRP A 125 -15.28 1.15 -14.23
N HIS A 126 -14.88 -0.12 -14.28
CA HIS A 126 -14.68 -0.85 -15.52
C HIS A 126 -16.00 -1.53 -15.94
N ASP A 127 -16.42 -1.31 -17.18
CA ASP A 127 -17.76 -1.70 -17.68
C ASP A 127 -17.93 -3.23 -17.92
N SER A 128 -16.95 -4.05 -17.53
CA SER A 128 -17.09 -5.50 -17.60
C SER A 128 -17.67 -6.04 -16.30
N ASP A 129 -18.90 -6.53 -16.34
CA ASP A 129 -19.60 -7.10 -15.18
C ASP A 129 -18.79 -8.23 -14.50
N ASP A 130 -18.02 -9.01 -15.26
CA ASP A 130 -17.18 -10.11 -14.75
C ASP A 130 -15.97 -9.65 -13.91
N GLU A 131 -15.60 -8.37 -13.96
CA GLU A 131 -14.47 -7.79 -13.21
C GLU A 131 -14.91 -6.78 -12.15
N SER A 132 -16.23 -6.55 -12.02
CA SER A 132 -16.78 -5.74 -10.96
C SER A 132 -16.51 -6.40 -9.61
N VAL A 133 -16.03 -5.59 -8.65
CA VAL A 133 -15.61 -6.09 -7.35
C VAL A 133 -16.75 -6.79 -6.61
N ASN A 134 -16.50 -8.03 -6.19
CA ASN A 134 -17.34 -8.77 -5.28
C ASN A 134 -16.49 -9.67 -4.37
N VAL A 135 -17.05 -10.12 -3.25
CA VAL A 135 -16.31 -10.86 -2.22
C VAL A 135 -15.72 -12.16 -2.76
N GLU A 136 -16.46 -12.90 -3.58
CA GLU A 136 -16.02 -14.19 -4.12
C GLU A 136 -14.83 -14.03 -5.06
N LEU A 137 -14.91 -13.08 -6.00
CA LEU A 137 -13.82 -12.76 -6.94
C LEU A 137 -12.54 -12.36 -6.20
N VAL A 138 -12.67 -11.47 -5.21
CA VAL A 138 -11.55 -11.01 -4.40
C VAL A 138 -10.93 -12.18 -3.64
N MET A 139 -11.72 -13.01 -2.96
CA MET A 139 -11.20 -14.13 -2.17
C MET A 139 -10.50 -15.19 -3.03
N ASN A 140 -11.05 -15.51 -4.21
CA ASN A 140 -10.45 -16.48 -5.12
C ASN A 140 -9.09 -16.00 -5.65
N ARG A 141 -9.00 -14.74 -6.09
CA ARG A 141 -7.75 -14.13 -6.57
C ARG A 141 -6.75 -13.93 -5.45
N LEU A 142 -7.21 -13.47 -4.28
CA LEU A 142 -6.36 -13.26 -3.11
C LEU A 142 -5.67 -14.55 -2.67
N LYS A 143 -6.36 -15.69 -2.71
CA LYS A 143 -5.75 -16.98 -2.37
C LYS A 143 -4.56 -17.31 -3.28
N GLN A 144 -4.71 -17.11 -4.59
CA GLN A 144 -3.63 -17.35 -5.56
C GLN A 144 -2.49 -16.34 -5.43
N LEU A 145 -2.83 -15.06 -5.24
CA LEU A 145 -1.86 -13.99 -5.08
C LEU A 145 -1.10 -14.07 -3.75
N SER A 146 -1.71 -14.61 -2.69
CA SER A 146 -1.09 -14.73 -1.38
C SER A 146 0.13 -15.66 -1.40
N GLU A 147 0.05 -16.78 -2.12
CA GLU A 147 1.19 -17.70 -2.27
C GLU A 147 2.34 -17.07 -3.07
N LYS A 148 2.02 -16.31 -4.12
CA LYS A 148 3.02 -15.54 -4.88
C LYS A 148 3.62 -14.41 -4.02
N ALA A 149 2.79 -13.69 -3.28
CA ALA A 149 3.22 -12.62 -2.39
C ALA A 149 4.15 -13.15 -1.29
N LYS A 150 3.88 -14.34 -0.74
CA LYS A 150 4.76 -15.03 0.21
C LYS A 150 6.15 -15.25 -0.37
N GLN A 151 6.26 -15.70 -1.62
CA GLN A 151 7.56 -15.88 -2.29
C GLN A 151 8.31 -14.55 -2.42
N VAL A 152 7.61 -13.49 -2.84
CA VAL A 152 8.18 -12.13 -2.92
C VAL A 152 8.70 -11.68 -1.56
N LEU A 153 7.90 -11.85 -0.50
CA LEU A 153 8.26 -11.44 0.86
C LEU A 153 9.46 -12.21 1.39
N VAL A 154 9.52 -13.53 1.22
CA VAL A 154 10.67 -14.36 1.65
C VAL A 154 11.96 -13.90 0.97
N LEU A 155 11.91 -13.68 -0.35
CA LEU A 155 13.06 -13.17 -1.10
C LEU A 155 13.45 -11.75 -0.68
N THR A 156 12.47 -10.89 -0.44
CA THR A 156 12.70 -9.50 0.02
C THR A 156 13.34 -9.50 1.40
N VAL A 157 12.88 -10.33 2.34
CA VAL A 157 13.48 -10.47 3.68
C VAL A 157 14.93 -10.92 3.59
N LYS A 158 15.26 -11.85 2.69
CA LYS A 158 16.66 -12.22 2.42
C LYS A 158 17.48 -11.01 1.97
N LYS A 159 17.00 -10.25 0.98
CA LYS A 159 17.68 -9.03 0.51
C LYS A 159 17.83 -7.96 1.60
N ILE A 160 16.82 -7.82 2.47
CA ILE A 160 16.86 -6.93 3.64
C ILE A 160 18.02 -7.33 4.55
N SER A 161 18.22 -8.63 4.81
CA SER A 161 19.31 -9.11 5.67
C SER A 161 20.71 -8.87 5.10
N GLU A 162 20.83 -8.73 3.78
CA GLU A 162 22.08 -8.49 3.05
C GLU A 162 22.40 -6.98 2.92
N THR A 163 21.55 -6.12 3.47
CA THR A 163 21.58 -4.67 3.29
C THR A 163 21.87 -3.98 4.62
N ASP A 164 22.76 -3.00 4.65
CA ASP A 164 22.94 -2.13 5.84
C ASP A 164 21.81 -1.09 5.92
N TRP A 165 21.13 -1.06 7.07
CA TRP A 165 20.01 -0.16 7.36
C TRP A 165 20.31 0.85 8.46
N THR A 166 21.49 0.79 9.08
CA THR A 166 21.84 1.50 10.32
C THR A 166 21.53 3.00 10.21
N ALA A 167 22.07 3.66 9.19
CA ALA A 167 21.86 5.09 8.97
C ALA A 167 20.38 5.47 8.71
N LEU A 168 19.60 4.59 8.05
CA LEU A 168 18.19 4.85 7.78
C LEU A 168 17.34 4.68 9.04
N VAL A 169 17.60 3.63 9.83
CA VAL A 169 16.93 3.40 11.12
C VAL A 169 17.20 4.57 12.05
N ASP A 170 18.46 5.00 12.19
CA ASP A 170 18.81 6.14 13.04
C ASP A 170 18.10 7.43 12.61
N LYS A 171 18.01 7.67 11.29
CA LYS A 171 17.27 8.81 10.75
C LYS A 171 15.78 8.71 11.09
N LYS A 172 15.14 7.57 10.83
CA LYS A 172 13.71 7.37 11.09
C LYS A 172 13.36 7.54 12.56
N GLN A 173 14.18 7.00 13.45
CA GLN A 173 14.01 7.16 14.90
C GLN A 173 14.16 8.62 15.33
N ARG A 174 15.07 9.37 14.72
CA ARG A 174 15.24 10.81 14.97
C ARG A 174 14.05 11.63 14.48
N ASP A 175 13.60 11.37 13.25
CA ASP A 175 12.47 12.06 12.63
C ASP A 175 11.15 11.79 13.39
N ALA A 176 10.96 10.55 13.87
CA ALA A 176 9.80 10.19 14.69
C ALA A 176 9.81 10.92 16.05
N LYS A 177 10.98 10.98 16.72
CA LYS A 177 11.12 11.68 18.01
C LYS A 177 10.91 13.18 17.87
N SER A 178 11.41 13.80 16.81
CA SER A 178 11.28 15.26 16.61
C SER A 178 9.85 15.69 16.25
N ALA A 179 9.01 14.76 15.80
CA ALA A 179 7.61 15.04 15.47
C ALA A 179 6.68 15.17 16.69
N ILE A 180 7.10 14.70 17.87
CA ILE A 180 6.28 14.69 19.09
C ILE A 180 6.41 16.05 19.79
N MET A 181 5.29 16.74 20.00
CA MET A 181 5.28 17.97 20.80
C MET A 181 4.89 17.65 22.24
N PHE A 182 5.80 17.99 23.17
CA PHE A 182 5.67 17.83 24.62
C PHE A 182 5.70 16.36 25.09
N GLN A 183 6.85 15.90 25.60
CA GLN A 183 6.98 14.71 26.43
C GLN A 183 6.72 15.06 27.90
#